data_AF-F3B3Y3-F1
#
_entry.id   AF-F3B3Y3-F1
#
_cell.length_a   1.000
_cell.length_b   1.000
_cell.length_c   1.000
_cell.angle_alpha   90.00
_cell.angle_beta   90.00
_cell.angle_gamma   90.00
#
_symmetry.space_group_name_H-M   'P 1'
#
loop_
_entity.id
_entity.type
_entity.pdbx_description
1 polymer ?
#
loop_
_entity_poly.entity_id
_entity_poly.type
_entity_poly.pdbx_seq_one_letter_code
_entity_poly.pdbx_strand_id
1 'polypeptide(L)'
;MKALRVKLRQNQASYTREETVNNRMTYPLPQYSTIIGALHNACGYTSYHEMKVSVQGKYRNMQRELYVNHALLNNLEDDRSILIYNQNPDALNTGFIKVAEALKSQGNSFKDKKTIQIFDEDKLEEYISIKNIAAELRTEKKKQIDDKEKNWKEEKKLIKDRLSKLEAKSEEALELKKTIDEKDSEIKGLKADYKKELFQKVDEPLSHFKTLTKSVQTQEVLYDVELVIHISAEEEVLRDIVENQNNLVSLGRSEDFIELLEIKEVELSQGIDGEYELSDGYSMYVDIDCINIENPEEGDYFLAREGTKKPAKGTIYYVSKDYKIEGKKRVFNKIPCLFSSIIGIGGETKNYIFDPDGKYIVNLN
;
A
#
# COMPACT_ATOMS: atom_id res chain seq x y z
N MET A 1 -9.73 34.58 6.79
CA MET A 1 -10.27 33.26 6.42
C MET A 1 -10.13 32.33 7.61
N LYS A 2 -11.11 31.48 7.92
CA LYS A 2 -10.96 30.51 9.02
C LYS A 2 -10.14 29.29 8.57
N ALA A 3 -9.30 28.77 9.45
CA ALA A 3 -8.53 27.54 9.24
C ALA A 3 -8.31 26.82 10.57
N LEU A 4 -7.89 25.56 10.50
CA LEU A 4 -7.48 24.77 11.64
C LEU A 4 -5.96 24.66 11.68
N ARG A 5 -5.34 25.09 12.79
CA ARG A 5 -3.91 24.87 13.06
C ARG A 5 -3.75 23.58 13.87
N VAL A 6 -2.93 22.67 13.36
CA VAL A 6 -2.53 21.43 14.04
C VAL A 6 -1.03 21.49 14.30
N LYS A 7 -0.63 21.34 15.56
CA LYS A 7 0.78 21.16 15.96
C LYS A 7 0.98 19.75 16.45
N LEU A 8 1.98 19.07 15.91
CA LEU A 8 2.28 17.70 16.30
C LEU A 8 3.78 17.41 16.25
N ARG A 9 4.18 16.36 16.97
CA ARG A 9 5.53 15.80 16.93
C ARG A 9 5.51 14.32 16.57
N GLN A 10 6.61 13.84 16.00
CA GLN A 10 6.87 12.41 15.79
C GLN A 10 8.32 12.12 16.13
N ASN A 11 8.58 11.11 16.98
CA ASN A 11 9.94 10.67 17.29
C ASN A 11 10.67 10.20 16.03
N GLN A 12 9.93 9.52 15.15
CA GLN A 12 10.38 9.05 13.85
C GLN A 12 9.23 9.20 12.84
N ALA A 13 9.55 9.49 11.58
CA ALA A 13 8.56 9.53 10.50
C ALA A 13 9.18 9.14 9.15
N SER A 14 8.37 8.56 8.26
CA SER A 14 8.73 8.37 6.85
C SER A 14 7.57 8.76 5.94
N TYR A 15 7.73 9.88 5.24
CA TYR A 15 6.80 10.40 4.23
C TYR A 15 7.23 9.87 2.86
N THR A 16 6.94 8.58 2.64
CA THR A 16 7.51 7.81 1.53
C THR A 16 7.28 8.50 0.18
N ARG A 17 8.34 8.68 -0.60
CA ARG A 17 8.23 9.13 -1.99
C ARG A 17 7.62 8.04 -2.84
N GLU A 18 6.63 8.40 -3.65
CA GLU A 18 6.05 7.43 -4.57
C GLU A 18 7.12 6.92 -5.55
N GLU A 19 6.91 5.72 -6.09
CA GLU A 19 7.81 5.05 -7.05
C GLU A 19 9.14 4.56 -6.47
N THR A 20 9.43 4.81 -5.19
CA THR A 20 10.63 4.30 -4.52
C THR A 20 10.41 2.92 -3.89
N VAL A 21 10.74 1.85 -4.64
CA VAL A 21 10.43 0.46 -4.23
C VAL A 21 11.54 -0.17 -3.38
N ASN A 22 12.78 -0.18 -3.88
CA ASN A 22 13.90 -0.88 -3.21
C ASN A 22 14.70 0.00 -2.24
N ASN A 23 14.74 1.30 -2.52
CA ASN A 23 15.37 2.32 -1.67
C ASN A 23 14.28 3.34 -1.33
N ARG A 24 13.49 3.05 -0.29
CA ARG A 24 12.34 3.88 0.09
C ARG A 24 12.87 5.22 0.58
N MET A 25 12.64 6.27 -0.19
CA MET A 25 13.06 7.62 0.17
C MET A 25 11.92 8.35 0.88
N THR A 26 12.23 9.38 1.64
CA THR A 26 11.24 10.23 2.29
C THR A 26 11.25 11.65 1.74
N TYR A 27 10.11 12.32 1.78
CA TYR A 27 10.05 13.78 1.70
C TYR A 27 10.51 14.38 3.05
N PRO A 28 11.08 15.60 3.05
CA PRO A 28 11.53 16.27 4.28
C PRO A 28 10.37 16.77 5.17
N LEU A 29 9.20 16.98 4.58
CA LEU A 29 7.92 17.27 5.23
C LEU A 29 6.83 16.41 4.58
N PRO A 30 5.73 16.08 5.28
CA PRO A 30 4.67 15.27 4.71
C PRO A 30 4.04 15.97 3.51
N GLN A 31 3.67 15.18 2.51
CA GLN A 31 2.95 15.69 1.35
C GLN A 31 1.51 16.04 1.75
N TYR A 32 0.88 16.96 1.03
CA TYR A 32 -0.50 17.38 1.31
C TYR A 32 -1.47 16.18 1.26
N SER A 33 -1.32 15.30 0.27
CA SER A 33 -2.13 14.09 0.16
C SER A 33 -1.98 13.13 1.36
N THR A 34 -0.79 13.09 1.98
CA THR A 34 -0.53 12.27 3.18
C THR A 34 -1.25 12.84 4.39
N ILE A 35 -1.22 14.18 4.55
CA ILE A 35 -1.94 14.88 5.62
C ILE A 35 -3.46 14.68 5.45
N ILE A 36 -3.98 14.94 4.25
CA ILE A 36 -5.41 14.78 3.93
C ILE A 36 -5.85 13.33 4.17
N GLY A 37 -5.06 12.35 3.74
CA GLY A 37 -5.34 10.93 3.97
C GLY A 37 -5.39 10.56 5.45
N ALA A 38 -4.48 11.10 6.27
CA ALA A 38 -4.49 10.88 7.72
C ALA A 38 -5.73 11.49 8.39
N LEU A 39 -6.13 12.71 7.99
CA LEU A 39 -7.34 13.37 8.48
C LEU A 39 -8.61 12.63 8.06
N HIS A 40 -8.69 12.19 6.79
CA HIS A 40 -9.82 11.39 6.30
C HIS A 40 -9.96 10.08 7.08
N ASN A 41 -8.83 9.41 7.35
CA ASN A 41 -8.83 8.19 8.16
C ASN A 41 -9.28 8.46 9.61
N ALA A 42 -8.80 9.55 10.23
CA ALA A 42 -9.22 9.94 11.57
C ALA A 42 -10.72 10.23 11.67
N CYS A 43 -11.31 10.86 10.64
CA CYS A 43 -12.74 11.16 10.56
C CYS A 43 -13.59 9.98 10.05
N GLY A 44 -12.98 8.88 9.61
CA GLY A 44 -13.69 7.72 9.05
C GLY A 44 -14.36 7.98 7.69
N TYR A 45 -13.87 8.94 6.92
CA TYR A 45 -14.46 9.28 5.62
C TYR A 45 -14.29 8.17 4.58
N THR A 46 -15.37 7.87 3.86
CA THR A 46 -15.39 6.93 2.73
C THR A 46 -15.35 7.62 1.37
N SER A 47 -15.54 8.95 1.35
CA SER A 47 -15.48 9.81 0.17
C SER A 47 -14.45 10.92 0.36
N TYR A 48 -13.93 11.43 -0.75
CA TYR A 48 -12.95 12.51 -0.72
C TYR A 48 -13.62 13.83 -0.33
N HIS A 49 -13.17 14.44 0.76
CA HIS A 49 -13.51 15.80 1.19
C HIS A 49 -12.34 16.73 0.87
N GLU A 50 -12.61 17.80 0.11
CA GLU A 50 -11.59 18.73 -0.34
C GLU A 50 -11.05 19.56 0.84
N MET A 51 -9.72 19.68 0.89
CA MET A 51 -9.00 20.44 1.91
C MET A 51 -7.81 21.11 1.23
N LYS A 52 -7.53 22.36 1.59
CA LYS A 52 -6.27 23.02 1.27
C LYS A 52 -5.35 22.95 2.48
N VAL A 53 -4.09 22.63 2.24
CA VAL A 53 -3.13 22.38 3.31
C VAL A 53 -1.89 23.23 3.12
N SER A 54 -1.41 23.80 4.23
CA SER A 54 -0.09 24.39 4.36
C SER A 54 0.68 23.60 5.41
N VAL A 55 1.94 23.28 5.13
CA VAL A 55 2.79 22.56 6.09
C VAL A 55 4.14 23.22 6.20
N GLN A 56 4.55 23.43 7.45
CA GLN A 56 5.89 23.82 7.82
C GLN A 56 6.34 22.97 9.01
N GLY A 57 7.64 22.84 9.19
CA GLY A 57 8.17 22.04 10.27
C GLY A 57 9.67 21.91 10.23
N LYS A 58 10.19 21.12 11.16
CA LYS A 58 11.60 20.78 11.26
C LYS A 58 11.74 19.31 11.65
N TYR A 59 12.90 18.76 11.34
CA TYR A 59 13.36 17.47 11.82
C TYR A 59 14.83 17.61 12.18
N ARG A 60 15.32 16.80 13.12
CA ARG A 60 16.70 16.89 13.58
C ARG A 60 17.69 16.30 12.58
N ASN A 61 17.37 15.13 12.05
CA ASN A 61 18.21 14.41 11.11
C ASN A 61 17.39 13.40 10.30
N MET A 62 17.91 13.07 9.12
CA MET A 62 17.43 11.99 8.27
C MET A 62 18.48 10.88 8.26
N GLN A 63 18.07 9.64 8.53
CA GLN A 63 18.95 8.48 8.45
C GLN A 63 18.40 7.46 7.47
N ARG A 64 19.31 6.66 6.89
CA ARG A 64 18.95 5.53 6.05
C ARG A 64 19.11 4.24 6.85
N GLU A 65 17.99 3.66 7.24
CA GLU A 65 17.93 2.42 7.99
C GLU A 65 17.95 1.22 7.05
N LEU A 66 18.58 0.14 7.52
CA LEU A 66 18.55 -1.17 6.87
C LEU A 66 17.48 -2.02 7.55
N TYR A 67 16.62 -2.64 6.76
CA TYR A 67 15.66 -3.61 7.25
C TYR A 67 15.63 -4.85 6.36
N VAL A 68 15.15 -5.96 6.94
CA VAL A 68 14.96 -7.21 6.21
C VAL A 68 13.52 -7.25 5.70
N ASN A 69 13.38 -7.09 4.39
CA ASN A 69 12.12 -7.28 3.73
C ASN A 69 11.82 -8.79 3.62
N HIS A 70 10.61 -9.16 4.04
CA HIS A 70 10.10 -10.52 4.01
C HIS A 70 9.11 -10.64 2.84
N ALA A 71 9.55 -11.25 1.74
CA ALA A 71 8.75 -11.40 0.53
C ALA A 71 8.18 -12.82 0.43
N LEU A 72 6.86 -12.94 0.51
CA LEU A 72 6.16 -14.20 0.28
C LEU A 72 5.97 -14.42 -1.22
N LEU A 73 6.35 -15.60 -1.70
CA LEU A 73 6.16 -15.98 -3.09
C LEU A 73 4.73 -16.49 -3.32
N ASN A 74 4.21 -16.23 -4.52
CA ASN A 74 2.87 -16.68 -4.91
C ASN A 74 2.78 -18.20 -5.07
N ASN A 75 3.90 -18.86 -5.33
CA ASN A 75 4.00 -20.30 -5.49
C ASN A 75 4.93 -20.89 -4.43
N LEU A 76 4.61 -22.12 -4.03
CA LEU A 76 5.50 -22.96 -3.24
C LEU A 76 6.60 -23.52 -4.13
N GLU A 77 7.82 -23.04 -3.91
CA GLU A 77 9.03 -23.56 -4.54
C GLU A 77 9.66 -24.61 -3.62
N ASP A 78 9.93 -25.81 -4.14
CA ASP A 78 10.46 -26.92 -3.33
C ASP A 78 11.98 -26.87 -3.14
N ASP A 79 12.69 -26.09 -3.97
CA ASP A 79 14.14 -26.11 -4.09
C ASP A 79 14.85 -24.83 -3.57
N ARG A 80 14.11 -23.83 -3.08
CA ARG A 80 14.65 -22.48 -2.79
C ARG A 80 14.05 -21.82 -1.55
N SER A 81 14.81 -20.85 -1.05
CA SER A 81 14.42 -19.91 0.01
C SER A 81 14.04 -20.62 1.33
N ILE A 82 13.00 -20.14 2.01
CA ILE A 82 12.59 -20.62 3.33
C ILE A 82 11.15 -21.13 3.23
N LEU A 83 10.92 -22.39 3.60
CA LEU A 83 9.58 -22.93 3.82
C LEU A 83 9.07 -22.48 5.19
N ILE A 84 7.90 -21.85 5.21
CA ILE A 84 7.24 -21.37 6.42
C ILE A 84 5.82 -21.94 6.52
N TYR A 85 5.31 -21.95 7.74
CA TYR A 85 3.92 -22.29 8.06
C TYR A 85 3.24 -21.10 8.75
N ASN A 86 2.12 -20.66 8.19
CA ASN A 86 1.28 -19.61 8.73
C ASN A 86 0.08 -20.23 9.45
N GLN A 87 -0.21 -19.77 10.68
CA GLN A 87 -1.44 -20.18 11.38
C GLN A 87 -2.71 -19.73 10.62
N ASN A 88 -2.65 -18.57 9.97
CA ASN A 88 -3.69 -18.10 9.07
C ASN A 88 -3.09 -17.90 7.67
N PRO A 89 -3.58 -18.61 6.63
CA PRO A 89 -3.00 -18.57 5.28
C PRO A 89 -3.10 -17.18 4.63
N ASP A 90 -4.10 -16.39 5.03
CA ASP A 90 -4.35 -15.04 4.50
C ASP A 90 -3.59 -13.95 5.26
N ALA A 91 -3.00 -14.28 6.41
CA ALA A 91 -2.23 -13.32 7.19
C ALA A 91 -0.86 -13.06 6.56
N LEU A 92 -0.57 -11.79 6.25
CA LEU A 92 0.71 -11.31 5.76
C LEU A 92 1.50 -10.67 6.92
N ASN A 93 1.88 -11.46 7.91
CA ASN A 93 2.63 -10.98 9.08
C ASN A 93 3.88 -11.84 9.34
N THR A 94 4.70 -11.42 10.30
CA THR A 94 5.93 -12.11 10.71
C THR A 94 5.71 -13.25 11.71
N GLY A 95 4.46 -13.53 12.09
CA GLY A 95 4.08 -14.56 13.06
C GLY A 95 4.06 -15.98 12.50
N PHE A 96 4.94 -16.29 11.55
CA PHE A 96 5.04 -17.59 10.90
C PHE A 96 6.03 -18.51 11.62
N ILE A 97 5.81 -19.81 11.50
CA ILE A 97 6.74 -20.85 11.95
C ILE A 97 7.71 -21.14 10.80
N LYS A 98 9.01 -21.08 11.08
CA LYS A 98 10.03 -21.47 10.11
C LYS A 98 10.12 -22.99 10.11
N VAL A 99 9.89 -23.62 8.95
CA VAL A 99 9.85 -25.09 8.82
C VAL A 99 11.19 -25.62 8.33
N ALA A 100 11.65 -25.12 7.18
CA ALA A 100 12.91 -25.53 6.57
C ALA A 100 13.54 -24.42 5.72
N GLU A 101 14.84 -24.48 5.48
CA GLU A 101 15.57 -23.54 4.63
C GLU A 101 16.48 -24.28 3.65
N ALA A 102 16.46 -23.88 2.39
CA ALA A 102 17.34 -24.42 1.37
C ALA A 102 18.77 -23.89 1.56
N LEU A 103 19.77 -24.78 1.56
CA LEU A 103 21.16 -24.40 1.83
C LEU A 103 21.94 -24.00 0.57
N LYS A 104 21.55 -24.50 -0.60
CA LYS A 104 22.16 -24.15 -1.90
C LYS A 104 21.24 -23.28 -2.74
N SER A 105 21.79 -22.67 -3.79
CA SER A 105 21.01 -21.92 -4.77
C SER A 105 20.13 -22.80 -5.66
N GLN A 106 20.52 -24.07 -5.88
CA GLN A 106 19.80 -25.05 -6.69
C GLN A 106 20.04 -26.48 -6.18
N GLY A 107 19.14 -27.40 -6.55
CA GLY A 107 19.27 -28.83 -6.25
C GLY A 107 18.90 -29.22 -4.82
N ASN A 108 18.16 -28.37 -4.12
CA ASN A 108 17.54 -28.70 -2.84
C ASN A 108 16.16 -29.31 -3.08
N SER A 109 15.62 -29.98 -2.07
CA SER A 109 14.21 -30.39 -2.06
C SER A 109 13.73 -30.50 -0.62
N PHE A 110 12.68 -29.74 -0.29
CA PHE A 110 12.00 -29.90 0.99
C PHE A 110 11.31 -31.26 1.07
N LYS A 111 10.66 -31.70 -0.02
CA LYS A 111 9.99 -33.00 -0.10
C LYS A 111 10.95 -34.19 0.15
N ASP A 112 12.10 -34.18 -0.51
CA ASP A 112 13.07 -35.28 -0.42
C ASP A 112 14.08 -35.10 0.73
N LYS A 113 13.93 -34.06 1.56
CA LYS A 113 14.89 -33.66 2.60
C LYS A 113 16.33 -33.50 2.07
N LYS A 114 16.50 -33.01 0.83
CA LYS A 114 17.82 -32.86 0.17
C LYS A 114 18.41 -31.47 0.39
N THR A 115 19.54 -31.40 1.07
CA THR A 115 20.34 -30.16 1.23
C THR A 115 19.54 -29.01 1.87
N ILE A 116 18.75 -29.34 2.89
CA ILE A 116 17.94 -28.37 3.64
C ILE A 116 18.38 -28.34 5.11
N GLN A 117 18.15 -27.21 5.76
CA GLN A 117 18.18 -27.09 7.22
C GLN A 117 16.75 -27.16 7.75
N ILE A 118 16.50 -28.07 8.68
CA ILE A 118 15.19 -28.30 9.29
C ILE A 118 15.11 -27.51 10.59
N PHE A 119 14.00 -26.80 10.80
CA PHE A 119 13.70 -26.03 12.01
C PHE A 119 12.51 -26.61 12.78
N ASP A 120 11.51 -27.14 12.06
CA ASP A 120 10.33 -27.80 12.63
C ASP A 120 10.09 -29.10 11.85
N GLU A 121 10.30 -30.24 12.52
CA GLU A 121 10.21 -31.56 11.89
C GLU A 121 8.76 -31.99 11.69
N ASP A 122 7.89 -31.78 12.68
CA ASP A 122 6.47 -32.13 12.62
C ASP A 122 5.79 -31.42 11.45
N LYS A 123 6.05 -30.12 11.28
CA LYS A 123 5.49 -29.35 10.16
C LYS A 123 6.09 -29.72 8.81
N LEU A 124 7.35 -30.16 8.78
CA LEU A 124 7.95 -30.64 7.54
C LEU A 124 7.32 -31.98 7.12
N GLU A 125 7.05 -32.88 8.06
CA GLU A 125 6.37 -34.15 7.79
C GLU A 125 4.93 -33.93 7.32
N GLU A 126 4.21 -33.00 7.95
CA GLU A 126 2.88 -32.57 7.50
C GLU A 126 2.94 -32.10 6.04
N TYR A 127 3.86 -31.20 5.70
CA TYR A 127 4.07 -30.73 4.32
C TYR A 127 4.35 -31.88 3.33
N ILE A 128 5.24 -32.81 3.69
CA ILE A 128 5.58 -33.96 2.85
C ILE A 128 4.36 -34.86 2.64
N SER A 129 3.57 -35.10 3.70
CA SER A 129 2.36 -35.92 3.63
C SER A 129 1.33 -35.34 2.67
N ILE A 130 1.09 -34.02 2.74
CA ILE A 130 0.18 -33.31 1.85
C ILE A 130 0.65 -33.43 0.39
N LYS A 131 1.96 -33.28 0.13
CA LYS A 131 2.53 -33.44 -1.23
C LYS A 131 2.42 -34.85 -1.77
N ASN A 132 2.43 -35.87 -0.91
CA ASN A 132 2.23 -37.26 -1.30
C ASN A 132 0.76 -37.55 -1.64
N ILE A 133 -0.17 -37.12 -0.79
CA ILE A 133 -1.62 -37.20 -1.05
C ILE A 133 -1.97 -36.50 -2.36
N ALA A 134 -1.39 -35.32 -2.61
CA ALA A 134 -1.58 -34.59 -3.87
C ALA A 134 -1.13 -35.39 -5.10
N ALA A 135 -0.04 -36.15 -4.99
CA ALA A 135 0.44 -37.00 -6.07
C ALA A 135 -0.49 -38.21 -6.30
N GLU A 136 -0.94 -38.86 -5.23
CA GLU A 136 -1.89 -39.97 -5.26
C GLU A 136 -3.21 -39.55 -5.91
N LEU A 137 -3.84 -38.48 -5.43
CA LEU A 137 -5.07 -37.92 -5.99
C LEU A 137 -4.93 -37.56 -7.47
N ARG A 138 -3.77 -37.06 -7.91
CA ARG A 138 -3.52 -36.81 -9.35
C ARG A 138 -3.50 -38.10 -10.17
N THR A 139 -2.90 -39.18 -9.64
CA THR A 139 -2.91 -40.48 -10.34
C THR A 139 -4.30 -41.10 -10.38
N GLU A 140 -5.09 -40.96 -9.32
CA GLU A 140 -6.46 -41.43 -9.26
C GLU A 140 -7.37 -40.65 -10.22
N LYS A 141 -7.25 -39.32 -10.25
CA LYS A 141 -7.96 -38.47 -11.22
C LYS A 141 -7.71 -38.92 -12.65
N LYS A 142 -6.45 -39.19 -12.99
CA LYS A 142 -6.08 -39.63 -14.34
C LYS A 142 -6.82 -40.93 -14.71
N LYS A 143 -6.79 -41.92 -13.83
CA LYS A 143 -7.42 -43.24 -14.05
C LYS A 143 -8.95 -43.19 -14.01
N GLN A 144 -9.52 -42.47 -13.06
CA GLN A 144 -10.95 -42.53 -12.76
C GLN A 144 -11.78 -41.46 -13.48
N ILE A 145 -11.18 -40.35 -13.87
CA ILE A 145 -11.88 -39.22 -14.50
C ILE A 145 -11.37 -39.01 -15.92
N ASP A 146 -10.06 -38.76 -16.10
CA ASP A 146 -9.54 -38.35 -17.41
C ASP A 146 -9.66 -39.49 -18.45
N ASP A 147 -9.31 -40.72 -18.09
CA ASP A 147 -9.43 -41.90 -18.95
C ASP A 147 -10.90 -42.25 -19.24
N LYS A 148 -11.78 -42.17 -18.22
CA LYS A 148 -13.23 -42.39 -18.40
C LYS A 148 -13.87 -41.32 -19.27
N GLU A 149 -13.49 -40.05 -19.10
CA GLU A 149 -13.98 -38.94 -19.91
C GLU A 149 -13.52 -39.07 -21.37
N LYS A 150 -12.29 -39.52 -21.59
CA LYS A 150 -11.77 -39.77 -22.93
C LYS A 150 -12.56 -40.89 -23.63
N ASN A 151 -12.73 -42.03 -22.96
CA ASN A 151 -13.50 -43.14 -23.50
C ASN A 151 -14.97 -42.74 -23.76
N TRP A 152 -15.58 -42.01 -22.83
CA TRP A 152 -16.93 -41.50 -22.98
C TRP A 152 -17.07 -40.51 -24.15
N LYS A 153 -16.07 -39.65 -24.42
CA LYS A 153 -16.09 -38.77 -25.59
C LYS A 153 -16.11 -39.54 -26.91
N GLU A 154 -15.40 -40.66 -26.98
CA GLU A 154 -15.39 -41.55 -28.15
C GLU A 154 -16.75 -42.26 -28.30
N GLU A 155 -17.28 -42.85 -27.22
CA GLU A 155 -18.60 -43.49 -27.20
C GLU A 155 -19.73 -42.51 -27.54
N LYS A 156 -19.69 -41.30 -26.98
CA LYS A 156 -20.67 -40.23 -27.24
C LYS A 156 -20.67 -39.80 -28.70
N LYS A 157 -19.53 -39.85 -29.38
CA LYS A 157 -19.44 -39.56 -30.82
C LYS A 157 -20.16 -40.64 -31.64
N LEU A 158 -19.90 -41.91 -31.34
CA LEU A 158 -20.59 -43.05 -31.93
C LEU A 158 -22.11 -43.02 -31.69
N ILE A 159 -22.54 -42.68 -30.48
CA ILE A 159 -23.96 -42.54 -30.12
C ILE A 159 -24.61 -41.39 -30.91
N LYS A 160 -23.93 -40.24 -31.04
CA LYS A 160 -24.41 -39.11 -31.86
C LYS A 160 -24.50 -39.46 -33.35
N ASP A 161 -23.56 -40.22 -33.89
CA ASP A 161 -23.57 -40.69 -35.28
C ASP A 161 -24.68 -41.72 -35.54
N ARG A 162 -25.15 -42.43 -34.51
CA ARG A 162 -26.29 -43.35 -34.56
C ARG A 162 -27.62 -42.61 -34.46
N LEU A 163 -27.68 -41.60 -33.58
CA LEU A 163 -28.83 -40.69 -33.42
C LEU A 163 -29.18 -39.92 -34.71
N SER A 164 -28.20 -39.61 -35.56
CA SER A 164 -28.44 -38.92 -36.85
C SER A 164 -29.09 -39.81 -37.92
N LYS A 165 -29.10 -41.14 -37.71
CA LYS A 165 -29.66 -42.14 -38.63
C LYS A 165 -31.02 -42.70 -38.18
N LEU A 166 -31.51 -42.28 -37.00
CA LEU A 166 -32.75 -42.75 -36.38
C LEU A 166 -33.84 -41.68 -36.44
N GLU A 167 -35.12 -42.10 -36.49
CA GLU A 167 -36.25 -41.18 -36.40
C GLU A 167 -36.35 -40.56 -34.98
N ALA A 168 -36.59 -39.24 -34.91
CA ALA A 168 -36.45 -38.44 -33.69
C ALA A 168 -37.37 -38.86 -32.51
N LYS A 169 -38.36 -39.74 -32.73
CA LYS A 169 -39.33 -40.24 -31.75
C LYS A 169 -39.27 -41.76 -31.53
N SER A 170 -38.27 -42.48 -32.06
CA SER A 170 -38.11 -43.92 -31.75
C SER A 170 -37.70 -44.11 -30.29
N GLU A 171 -38.12 -45.23 -29.68
CA GLU A 171 -37.73 -45.59 -28.29
C GLU A 171 -36.20 -45.61 -28.13
N GLU A 172 -35.47 -46.16 -29.11
CA GLU A 172 -34.01 -46.20 -29.12
C GLU A 172 -33.37 -44.81 -29.11
N ALA A 173 -33.93 -43.82 -29.82
CA ALA A 173 -33.39 -42.46 -29.84
C ALA A 173 -33.59 -41.74 -28.49
N LEU A 174 -34.63 -42.10 -27.74
CA LEU A 174 -34.96 -41.53 -26.43
C LEU A 174 -34.09 -42.15 -25.32
N GLU A 175 -33.81 -43.45 -25.41
CA GLU A 175 -32.86 -44.15 -24.52
C GLU A 175 -31.43 -43.64 -24.71
N LEU A 176 -30.96 -43.49 -25.95
CA LEU A 176 -29.60 -42.99 -26.22
C LEU A 176 -29.37 -41.56 -25.69
N LYS A 177 -30.41 -40.71 -25.68
CA LYS A 177 -30.34 -39.37 -25.06
C LYS A 177 -30.24 -39.45 -23.53
N LYS A 178 -31.05 -40.30 -22.89
CA LYS A 178 -30.96 -40.52 -21.43
C LYS A 178 -29.58 -41.02 -21.01
N THR A 179 -29.02 -42.00 -21.73
CA THR A 179 -27.67 -42.51 -21.48
C THR A 179 -26.61 -41.40 -21.60
N ILE A 180 -26.77 -40.47 -22.55
CA ILE A 180 -25.87 -39.33 -22.68
C ILE A 180 -25.95 -38.43 -21.44
N ASP A 181 -27.16 -38.05 -21.03
CA ASP A 181 -27.38 -37.13 -19.93
C ASP A 181 -26.94 -37.73 -18.58
N GLU A 182 -27.17 -39.03 -18.37
CA GLU A 182 -26.75 -39.77 -17.18
C GLU A 182 -25.22 -39.83 -17.07
N LYS A 183 -24.52 -40.18 -18.15
CA LYS A 183 -23.06 -40.29 -18.18
C LYS A 183 -22.36 -38.93 -18.09
N ASP A 184 -22.91 -37.89 -18.72
CA ASP A 184 -22.42 -36.52 -18.56
C ASP A 184 -22.59 -36.03 -17.11
N SER A 185 -23.72 -36.37 -16.48
CA SER A 185 -23.99 -36.06 -15.08
C SER A 185 -23.06 -36.82 -14.13
N GLU A 186 -22.78 -38.11 -14.42
CA GLU A 186 -21.83 -38.95 -13.68
C GLU A 186 -20.42 -38.34 -13.70
N ILE A 187 -19.89 -37.98 -14.88
CA ILE A 187 -18.56 -37.37 -15.01
C ILE A 187 -18.51 -36.00 -14.32
N LYS A 188 -19.58 -35.21 -14.40
CA LYS A 188 -19.67 -33.93 -13.71
C LYS A 188 -19.65 -34.10 -12.19
N GLY A 189 -20.35 -35.10 -11.67
CA GLY A 189 -20.33 -35.48 -10.25
C GLY A 189 -18.92 -35.87 -9.80
N LEU A 190 -18.28 -36.80 -10.50
CA LEU A 190 -16.91 -37.24 -10.20
C LEU A 190 -15.89 -36.08 -10.19
N LYS A 191 -16.00 -35.13 -11.11
CA LYS A 191 -15.16 -33.93 -11.14
C LYS A 191 -15.41 -33.02 -9.93
N ALA A 192 -16.66 -32.87 -9.52
CA ALA A 192 -17.03 -32.07 -8.36
C ALA A 192 -16.52 -32.70 -7.06
N ASP A 193 -16.67 -34.02 -6.91
CA ASP A 193 -16.20 -34.78 -5.76
C ASP A 193 -14.68 -34.74 -5.66
N TYR A 194 -13.97 -34.96 -6.78
CA TYR A 194 -12.51 -34.81 -6.83
C TYR A 194 -12.06 -33.41 -6.43
N LYS A 195 -12.73 -32.37 -6.94
CA LYS A 195 -12.39 -30.98 -6.59
C LYS A 195 -12.58 -30.71 -5.09
N LYS A 196 -13.65 -31.26 -4.50
CA LYS A 196 -13.92 -31.13 -3.06
C LYS A 196 -12.86 -31.86 -2.23
N GLU A 197 -12.51 -33.08 -2.62
CA GLU A 197 -11.49 -33.89 -1.94
C GLU A 197 -10.10 -33.26 -2.06
N LEU A 198 -9.74 -32.77 -3.25
CA LEU A 198 -8.50 -32.04 -3.48
C LEU A 198 -8.42 -30.80 -2.58
N PHE A 199 -9.52 -30.03 -2.48
CA PHE A 199 -9.54 -28.85 -1.63
C PHE A 199 -9.32 -29.20 -0.15
N GLN A 200 -10.06 -30.19 0.36
CA GLN A 200 -10.02 -30.57 1.78
C GLN A 200 -8.70 -31.20 2.19
N LYS A 201 -8.11 -32.05 1.33
CA LYS A 201 -6.91 -32.82 1.68
C LYS A 201 -5.61 -32.14 1.26
N VAL A 202 -5.67 -31.23 0.29
CA VAL A 202 -4.47 -30.64 -0.31
C VAL A 202 -4.53 -29.13 -0.30
N ASP A 203 -5.49 -28.50 -0.98
CA ASP A 203 -5.40 -27.05 -1.21
C ASP A 203 -5.51 -26.25 0.10
N GLU A 204 -6.42 -26.63 1.01
CA GLU A 204 -6.58 -25.96 2.30
C GLU A 204 -5.36 -26.16 3.21
N PRO A 205 -4.90 -27.40 3.50
CA PRO A 205 -3.73 -27.58 4.37
C PRO A 205 -2.46 -26.98 3.77
N LEU A 206 -2.29 -27.08 2.45
CA LEU A 206 -1.13 -26.54 1.75
C LEU A 206 -1.13 -25.00 1.71
N SER A 207 -2.30 -24.35 1.81
CA SER A 207 -2.41 -22.87 1.81
C SER A 207 -1.70 -22.22 2.99
N HIS A 208 -1.55 -22.95 4.10
CA HIS A 208 -0.80 -22.51 5.27
C HIS A 208 0.71 -22.50 5.03
N PHE A 209 1.21 -23.28 4.07
CA PHE A 209 2.61 -23.30 3.71
C PHE A 209 2.91 -22.26 2.64
N LYS A 210 3.97 -21.48 2.86
CA LYS A 210 4.46 -20.52 1.87
C LYS A 210 5.98 -20.56 1.76
N THR A 211 6.48 -20.11 0.62
CA THR A 211 7.91 -19.87 0.42
C THR A 211 8.20 -18.40 0.68
N LEU A 212 9.16 -18.15 1.56
CA LEU A 212 9.58 -16.83 1.99
C LEU A 212 11.01 -16.57 1.49
N THR A 213 11.21 -15.44 0.83
CA THR A 213 12.53 -14.91 0.49
C THR A 213 12.82 -13.67 1.34
N LYS A 214 14.06 -13.51 1.76
CA LYS A 214 14.53 -12.33 2.49
C LYS A 214 15.41 -11.47 1.59
N SER A 215 15.21 -10.17 1.62
CA SER A 215 16.12 -9.21 0.98
C SER A 215 16.43 -8.07 1.94
N VAL A 216 17.65 -7.54 1.84
CA VAL A 216 18.02 -6.32 2.57
C VAL A 216 17.51 -5.14 1.76
N GLN A 217 16.74 -4.27 2.40
CA GLN A 217 16.24 -3.03 1.81
C GLN A 217 16.58 -1.85 2.72
N THR A 218 16.51 -0.65 2.15
CA THR A 218 16.77 0.59 2.86
C THR A 218 15.54 1.47 2.91
N GLN A 219 15.38 2.18 4.02
CA GLN A 219 14.34 3.19 4.19
C GLN A 219 14.93 4.45 4.83
N GLU A 220 14.59 5.61 4.28
CA GLU A 220 14.88 6.89 4.90
C GLU A 220 13.83 7.21 5.98
N VAL A 221 14.34 7.57 7.16
CA VAL A 221 13.55 7.90 8.36
C VAL A 221 14.02 9.25 8.88
N LEU A 222 13.06 10.14 9.13
CA LEU A 222 13.25 11.42 9.80
C LEU A 222 13.12 11.23 11.30
N TYR A 223 13.94 11.93 12.08
CA TYR A 223 13.94 11.86 13.55
C TYR A 223 13.63 13.22 14.19
N ASP A 224 12.99 13.17 15.36
CA ASP A 224 12.59 14.35 16.15
C ASP A 224 11.85 15.39 15.27
N VAL A 225 10.76 14.95 14.65
CA VAL A 225 9.96 15.77 13.73
C VAL A 225 8.97 16.63 14.51
N GLU A 226 8.89 17.91 14.16
CA GLU A 226 7.91 18.87 14.65
C GLU A 226 7.23 19.53 13.46
N LEU A 227 5.90 19.50 13.43
CA LEU A 227 5.09 20.05 12.35
C LEU A 227 4.09 21.06 12.85
N VAL A 228 3.85 22.08 12.03
CA VAL A 228 2.71 22.99 12.12
C VAL A 228 2.00 22.93 10.78
N ILE A 229 0.74 22.50 10.83
CA ILE A 229 -0.10 22.26 9.67
C ILE A 229 -1.31 23.20 9.77
N HIS A 230 -1.60 23.94 8.70
CA HIS A 230 -2.84 24.71 8.59
C HIS A 230 -3.74 24.08 7.54
N ILE A 231 -5.00 23.88 7.90
CA ILE A 231 -6.01 23.22 7.07
C ILE A 231 -7.16 24.19 6.85
N SER A 232 -7.50 24.42 5.59
CA SER A 232 -8.70 25.15 5.19
C SER A 232 -9.63 24.22 4.42
N ALA A 233 -10.87 24.09 4.88
CA ALA A 233 -11.90 23.25 4.27
C ALA A 233 -13.28 23.83 4.56
N GLU A 234 -14.33 23.15 4.12
CA GLU A 234 -15.71 23.46 4.53
C GLU A 234 -15.86 23.36 6.06
N GLU A 235 -16.75 24.16 6.64
CA GLU A 235 -16.90 24.27 8.10
C GLU A 235 -17.27 22.94 8.76
N GLU A 236 -18.11 22.13 8.11
CA GLU A 236 -18.46 20.78 8.58
C GLU A 236 -17.22 19.88 8.65
N VAL A 237 -16.37 19.93 7.63
CA VAL A 237 -15.13 19.14 7.57
C VAL A 237 -14.15 19.55 8.68
N LEU A 238 -14.02 20.85 8.95
CA LEU A 238 -13.15 21.34 10.02
C LEU A 238 -13.67 20.91 11.40
N ARG A 239 -14.99 20.95 11.63
CA ARG A 239 -15.62 20.50 12.87
C ARG A 239 -15.37 19.01 13.09
N ASP A 240 -15.58 18.20 12.06
CA ASP A 240 -15.39 16.75 12.13
C ASP A 240 -13.94 16.38 12.49
N ILE A 241 -12.95 17.12 11.96
CA ILE A 241 -11.53 16.93 12.34
C ILE A 241 -11.32 17.20 13.83
N VAL A 242 -11.90 18.26 14.39
CA VAL A 242 -11.76 18.62 15.80
C VAL A 242 -12.43 17.59 16.71
N GLU A 243 -13.62 17.12 16.33
CA GLU A 243 -14.36 16.07 17.07
C GLU A 243 -13.59 14.74 17.09
N ASN A 244 -12.87 14.44 16.00
CA ASN A 244 -12.12 13.19 15.83
C ASN A 244 -10.61 13.34 16.09
N GLN A 245 -10.15 14.41 16.74
CA GLN A 245 -8.72 14.68 16.96
C GLN A 245 -7.96 13.52 17.63
N ASN A 246 -8.62 12.76 18.52
CA ASN A 246 -8.02 11.63 19.23
C ASN A 246 -7.78 10.40 18.32
N ASN A 247 -8.39 10.38 17.13
CA ASN A 247 -8.21 9.32 16.13
C ASN A 247 -7.05 9.63 15.17
N LEU A 248 -6.47 10.84 15.23
CA LEU A 248 -5.26 11.17 14.48
C LEU A 248 -4.05 10.54 15.19
N VAL A 249 -3.77 9.26 14.90
CA VAL A 249 -2.80 8.45 15.65
C VAL A 249 -1.40 8.47 15.01
N SER A 250 -1.33 8.55 13.68
CA SER A 250 -0.08 8.44 12.92
C SER A 250 -0.12 9.31 11.66
N LEU A 251 1.04 9.79 11.20
CA LEU A 251 1.20 10.50 9.93
C LEU A 251 2.34 9.88 9.13
N GLY A 252 2.07 9.45 7.89
CA GLY A 252 3.00 8.65 7.10
C GLY A 252 2.79 7.15 7.35
N ARG A 253 3.71 6.51 8.07
CA ARG A 253 3.60 5.08 8.41
C ARG A 253 2.70 4.86 9.62
N SER A 254 1.98 3.74 9.65
CA SER A 254 1.05 3.40 10.74
C SER A 254 1.73 3.18 12.09
N GLU A 255 3.01 2.77 12.08
CA GLU A 255 3.82 2.54 13.27
C GLU A 255 4.47 3.83 13.83
N ASP A 256 4.47 4.91 13.07
CA ASP A 256 5.08 6.19 13.44
C ASP A 256 4.04 7.11 14.10
N PHE A 257 3.84 6.90 15.40
CA PHE A 257 2.84 7.64 16.19
C PHE A 257 3.10 9.14 16.26
N ILE A 258 2.01 9.92 16.26
CA ILE A 258 2.06 11.35 16.53
C ILE A 258 1.84 11.66 18.02
N GLU A 259 2.49 12.71 18.49
CA GLU A 259 2.13 13.43 19.71
C GLU A 259 1.41 14.71 19.28
N LEU A 260 0.09 14.75 19.46
CA LEU A 260 -0.71 15.94 19.16
C LEU A 260 -0.51 16.99 20.27
N LEU A 261 0.07 18.13 19.91
CA LEU A 261 0.36 19.22 20.84
C LEU A 261 -0.76 20.26 20.90
N GLU A 262 -1.35 20.58 19.76
CA GLU A 262 -2.40 21.60 19.65
C GLU A 262 -3.28 21.30 18.43
N ILE A 263 -4.59 21.47 18.60
CA ILE A 263 -5.52 21.67 17.48
C ILE A 263 -6.38 22.89 17.81
N LYS A 264 -6.33 23.92 16.96
CA LYS A 264 -6.95 25.22 17.26
C LYS A 264 -7.54 25.85 16.00
N GLU A 265 -8.78 26.31 16.08
CA GLU A 265 -9.37 27.17 15.05
C GLU A 265 -8.71 28.55 15.11
N VAL A 266 -8.24 29.03 13.96
CA VAL A 266 -7.52 30.29 13.80
C VAL A 266 -8.09 31.11 12.65
N GLU A 267 -7.96 32.44 12.75
CA GLU A 267 -8.27 33.36 11.67
C GLU A 267 -7.00 33.74 10.92
N LEU A 268 -6.95 33.40 9.65
CA LEU A 268 -5.88 33.77 8.73
C LEU A 268 -6.11 35.17 8.16
N SER A 269 -5.05 35.98 8.14
CA SER A 269 -5.03 37.32 7.57
C SER A 269 -4.26 37.37 6.25
N GLN A 270 -4.61 38.35 5.43
CA GLN A 270 -3.83 38.77 4.27
C GLN A 270 -3.29 40.17 4.55
N GLY A 271 -2.02 40.41 4.23
CA GLY A 271 -1.35 41.64 4.62
C GLY A 271 -0.88 41.65 6.08
N ILE A 272 0.33 42.15 6.30
CA ILE A 272 0.96 42.36 7.60
C ILE A 272 1.64 43.73 7.59
N ASP A 273 1.69 44.39 8.75
CA ASP A 273 2.33 45.72 8.91
C ASP A 273 3.87 45.64 8.99
N GLY A 274 4.49 44.52 8.61
CA GLY A 274 5.92 44.27 8.74
C GLY A 274 6.41 43.10 7.89
N GLU A 275 7.63 42.65 8.13
CA GLU A 275 8.20 41.44 7.53
C GLU A 275 8.22 40.30 8.55
N TYR A 276 7.83 39.10 8.12
CA TYR A 276 7.82 37.89 8.93
C TYR A 276 8.57 36.78 8.21
N GLU A 277 9.41 36.06 8.94
CA GLU A 277 10.18 34.92 8.44
C GLU A 277 9.73 33.63 9.14
N LEU A 278 10.12 32.49 8.57
CA LEU A 278 9.92 31.20 9.23
C LEU A 278 10.58 31.16 10.61
N SER A 279 9.97 30.40 11.52
CA SER A 279 10.56 30.13 12.84
C SER A 279 11.93 29.45 12.72
N ASP A 280 12.79 29.63 13.72
CA ASP A 280 14.15 29.07 13.66
C ASP A 280 14.16 27.54 13.46
N GLY A 281 14.95 27.11 12.47
CA GLY A 281 15.06 25.72 12.01
C GLY A 281 13.87 25.19 11.20
N TYR A 282 12.77 25.95 11.07
CA TYR A 282 11.63 25.53 10.27
C TYR A 282 11.93 25.65 8.78
N SER A 283 11.33 24.73 8.03
CA SER A 283 11.23 24.76 6.58
C SER A 283 9.77 24.61 6.18
N MET A 284 9.44 25.02 4.97
CA MET A 284 8.07 25.01 4.45
C MET A 284 8.07 24.63 2.97
N TYR A 285 6.96 24.04 2.52
CA TYR A 285 6.64 23.97 1.10
C TYR A 285 5.87 25.23 0.68
N VAL A 286 6.37 25.91 -0.35
CA VAL A 286 5.69 27.04 -0.97
C VAL A 286 5.51 26.73 -2.45
N ASP A 287 4.31 26.89 -2.97
CA ASP A 287 4.04 26.77 -4.40
C ASP A 287 4.98 27.71 -5.19
N ILE A 288 5.63 27.16 -6.22
CA ILE A 288 6.55 27.93 -7.05
C ILE A 288 5.86 29.10 -7.75
N ASP A 289 4.56 28.98 -8.03
CA ASP A 289 3.77 30.04 -8.68
C ASP A 289 3.61 31.27 -7.77
N CYS A 290 3.79 31.10 -6.44
CA CYS A 290 3.79 32.20 -5.49
C CYS A 290 5.17 32.87 -5.33
N ILE A 291 6.22 32.37 -5.99
CA ILE A 291 7.60 32.85 -5.87
C ILE A 291 8.05 33.42 -7.21
N ASN A 292 8.33 34.72 -7.23
CA ASN A 292 8.98 35.34 -8.38
C ASN A 292 10.50 35.11 -8.33
N ILE A 293 10.99 34.16 -9.12
CA ILE A 293 12.41 33.78 -9.16
C ILE A 293 13.27 34.89 -9.79
N GLU A 294 12.71 35.62 -10.75
CA GLU A 294 13.42 36.68 -11.50
C GLU A 294 13.53 37.96 -10.68
N ASN A 295 12.42 38.35 -10.01
CA ASN A 295 12.35 39.50 -9.11
C ASN A 295 11.82 39.06 -7.73
N PRO A 296 12.70 38.61 -6.80
CA PRO A 296 12.28 38.11 -5.49
C PRO A 296 11.51 39.11 -4.61
N GLU A 297 11.54 40.41 -4.95
CA GLU A 297 10.81 41.47 -4.25
C GLU A 297 9.35 41.61 -4.71
N GLU A 298 9.01 41.06 -5.88
CA GLU A 298 7.68 41.16 -6.50
C GLU A 298 6.83 39.89 -6.28
N GLY A 299 7.41 38.84 -5.69
CA GLY A 299 6.70 37.61 -5.35
C GLY A 299 5.87 37.74 -4.08
N ASP A 300 4.84 36.90 -3.95
CA ASP A 300 4.01 36.84 -2.74
C ASP A 300 4.82 36.35 -1.53
N TYR A 301 5.84 35.54 -1.78
CA TYR A 301 6.82 35.08 -0.80
C TYR A 301 8.22 35.44 -1.30
N PHE A 302 9.05 35.95 -0.40
CA PHE A 302 10.45 36.26 -0.68
C PHE A 302 11.37 35.35 0.14
N LEU A 303 12.64 35.32 -0.24
CA LEU A 303 13.65 34.56 0.49
C LEU A 303 14.44 35.48 1.39
N ALA A 304 14.40 35.20 2.69
CA ALA A 304 14.96 36.03 3.73
C ALA A 304 16.16 35.33 4.36
N ARG A 305 17.35 35.93 4.21
CA ARG A 305 18.54 35.55 4.98
C ARG A 305 19.31 36.83 5.27
N GLU A 306 19.62 37.06 6.55
CA GLU A 306 20.36 38.21 7.09
C GLU A 306 20.92 39.16 6.02
N GLY A 307 20.21 40.26 5.78
CA GLY A 307 20.73 41.44 5.08
C GLY A 307 20.88 41.40 3.56
N THR A 308 20.46 40.35 2.83
CA THR A 308 20.40 40.43 1.35
C THR A 308 19.22 39.68 0.73
N LYS A 309 18.36 40.42 0.01
CA LYS A 309 17.40 39.89 -0.97
C LYS A 309 18.18 39.29 -2.14
N LYS A 310 18.46 37.98 -2.12
CA LYS A 310 19.24 37.26 -3.14
C LYS A 310 18.44 36.07 -3.72
N PRO A 311 18.73 35.64 -4.95
CA PRO A 311 17.98 34.58 -5.64
C PRO A 311 18.14 33.21 -4.98
N ALA A 312 17.20 32.32 -5.30
CA ALA A 312 16.79 31.21 -4.45
C ALA A 312 17.85 30.17 -4.09
N LYS A 313 17.88 29.83 -2.79
CA LYS A 313 18.45 28.57 -2.29
C LYS A 313 17.33 27.75 -1.68
N GLY A 314 17.02 26.62 -2.30
CA GLY A 314 16.01 25.67 -1.88
C GLY A 314 16.00 24.48 -2.84
N THR A 315 15.20 23.46 -2.54
CA THR A 315 15.02 22.29 -3.42
C THR A 315 13.59 22.25 -3.90
N ILE A 316 13.39 22.14 -5.21
CA ILE A 316 12.05 21.96 -5.77
C ILE A 316 11.63 20.51 -5.58
N TYR A 317 10.50 20.30 -4.90
CA TYR A 317 9.85 19.02 -4.76
C TYR A 317 8.54 19.03 -5.53
N TYR A 318 8.26 17.94 -6.25
CA TYR A 318 6.93 17.66 -6.76
C TYR A 318 6.12 17.03 -5.63
N VAL A 319 5.36 17.85 -4.91
CA VAL A 319 4.58 17.45 -3.74
C VAL A 319 3.20 16.99 -4.19
N SER A 320 2.78 15.80 -3.76
CA SER A 320 1.47 15.26 -4.09
C SER A 320 0.38 16.03 -3.35
N LYS A 321 -0.44 16.76 -4.10
CA LYS A 321 -1.61 17.49 -3.59
C LYS A 321 -2.75 16.54 -3.26
N ASP A 322 -3.14 15.74 -4.24
CA ASP A 322 -4.21 14.73 -4.15
C ASP A 322 -3.89 13.52 -5.06
N TYR A 323 -4.78 12.53 -5.09
CA TYR A 323 -4.71 11.47 -6.09
C TYR A 323 -6.09 10.99 -6.51
N LYS A 324 -6.17 10.42 -7.72
CA LYS A 324 -7.33 9.70 -8.23
C LYS A 324 -6.98 8.23 -8.42
N ILE A 325 -7.97 7.35 -8.27
CA ILE A 325 -7.80 5.92 -8.52
C ILE A 325 -8.27 5.63 -9.94
N GLU A 326 -7.34 5.25 -10.81
CA GLU A 326 -7.62 4.82 -12.18
C GLU A 326 -7.30 3.32 -12.31
N GLY A 327 -8.34 2.49 -12.43
CA GLY A 327 -8.21 1.04 -12.40
C GLY A 327 -7.71 0.52 -11.05
N LYS A 328 -6.48 0.00 -11.00
CA LYS A 328 -5.81 -0.49 -9.77
C LYS A 328 -4.62 0.39 -9.34
N LYS A 329 -4.51 1.61 -9.90
CA LYS A 329 -3.37 2.50 -9.67
C LYS A 329 -3.84 3.84 -9.12
N ARG A 330 -3.05 4.41 -8.22
CA ARG A 330 -3.21 5.81 -7.79
C ARG A 330 -2.43 6.69 -8.77
N VAL A 331 -3.12 7.67 -9.33
CA VAL A 331 -2.56 8.71 -10.19
C VAL A 331 -2.51 9.98 -9.35
N PHE A 332 -1.30 10.39 -8.97
CA PHE A 332 -1.07 11.52 -8.08
C PHE A 332 -1.04 12.84 -8.85
N ASN A 333 -1.77 13.83 -8.35
CA ASN A 333 -1.68 15.22 -8.81
C ASN A 333 -0.52 15.90 -8.04
N LYS A 334 0.57 16.21 -8.74
CA LYS A 334 1.77 16.77 -8.12
C LYS A 334 1.94 18.23 -8.50
N ILE A 335 2.20 19.06 -7.50
CA ILE A 335 2.51 20.48 -7.68
C ILE A 335 3.98 20.76 -7.34
N PRO A 336 4.67 21.60 -8.12
CA PRO A 336 6.05 21.98 -7.85
C PRO A 336 6.09 22.97 -6.67
N CYS A 337 6.69 22.56 -5.56
CA CYS A 337 6.87 23.43 -4.39
C CYS A 337 8.37 23.65 -4.11
N LEU A 338 8.74 24.89 -3.81
CA LEU A 338 10.04 25.20 -3.22
C LEU A 338 10.02 24.76 -1.74
N PHE A 339 10.90 23.83 -1.39
CA PHE A 339 11.23 23.53 -0.01
C PHE A 339 12.41 24.39 0.43
N SER A 340 12.19 25.24 1.43
CA SER A 340 13.22 26.13 1.96
C SER A 340 12.99 26.50 3.43
N SER A 341 14.09 26.79 4.13
CA SER A 341 14.11 27.29 5.50
C SER A 341 14.28 28.81 5.59
N ILE A 342 14.33 29.49 4.44
CA ILE A 342 14.60 30.93 4.35
C ILE A 342 13.42 31.65 3.68
N ILE A 343 12.19 31.27 4.02
CA ILE A 343 10.96 31.89 3.47
C ILE A 343 10.54 33.05 4.38
N GLY A 344 10.18 34.17 3.76
CA GLY A 344 9.59 35.33 4.40
C GLY A 344 8.42 35.91 3.60
N ILE A 345 7.60 36.70 4.29
CA ILE A 345 6.46 37.44 3.77
C ILE A 345 6.50 38.88 4.30
N GLY A 346 5.92 39.83 3.57
CA GLY A 346 6.00 41.26 3.90
C GLY A 346 6.30 42.14 2.69
N GLY A 347 6.34 43.45 2.90
CA GLY A 347 6.47 44.44 1.82
C GLY A 347 5.12 44.84 1.22
N GLU A 348 5.14 45.40 0.00
CA GLU A 348 3.94 45.93 -0.68
C GLU A 348 3.03 44.83 -1.26
N THR A 349 3.50 43.58 -1.31
CA THR A 349 2.71 42.44 -1.76
C THR A 349 1.64 42.09 -0.72
N LYS A 350 0.43 41.73 -1.17
CA LYS A 350 -0.74 41.51 -0.29
C LYS A 350 -1.39 40.13 -0.43
N ASN A 351 -0.87 39.26 -1.30
CA ASN A 351 -1.52 37.97 -1.60
C ASN A 351 -1.00 36.81 -0.74
N TYR A 352 -0.05 37.03 0.17
CA TYR A 352 0.35 36.01 1.14
C TYR A 352 -0.71 35.82 2.24
N ILE A 353 -0.69 34.65 2.87
CA ILE A 353 -1.58 34.31 3.98
C ILE A 353 -0.73 34.09 5.24
N PHE A 354 -1.23 34.58 6.37
CA PHE A 354 -0.55 34.54 7.65
C PHE A 354 -1.51 34.15 8.77
N ASP A 355 -0.99 33.45 9.78
CA ASP A 355 -1.67 33.18 11.05
C ASP A 355 -1.10 34.12 12.13
N PRO A 356 -1.80 35.20 12.50
CA PRO A 356 -1.32 36.17 13.50
C PRO A 356 -1.21 35.62 14.92
N ASP A 357 -2.08 34.66 15.28
CA ASP A 357 -2.09 34.07 16.61
C ASP A 357 -0.83 33.22 16.85
N GLY A 358 -0.45 32.44 15.84
CA GLY A 358 0.73 31.57 15.88
C GLY A 358 2.02 32.20 15.37
N LYS A 359 1.91 33.34 14.67
CA LYS A 359 2.98 33.95 13.87
C LYS A 359 3.56 33.00 12.83
N TYR A 360 2.68 32.38 12.05
CA TYR A 360 3.06 31.39 11.04
C TYR A 360 2.72 31.84 9.63
N ILE A 361 3.65 31.58 8.71
CA ILE A 361 3.44 31.75 7.27
C ILE A 361 2.56 30.59 6.77
N VAL A 362 1.57 30.89 5.92
CA VAL A 362 0.60 29.91 5.44
C VAL A 362 0.50 29.96 3.91
N ASN A 363 0.73 28.83 3.24
CA ASN A 363 0.57 28.67 1.79
C ASN A 363 -0.40 27.50 1.54
N LEU A 364 -1.70 27.83 1.41
CA LEU A 364 -2.77 26.85 1.29
C LEU A 364 -2.83 26.28 -0.14
N ASN A 365 -2.45 25.02 -0.30
CA ASN A 365 -2.41 24.31 -1.58
C ASN A 365 -3.52 23.30 -1.76
#